data_AF-A0AB39HC72-F1
#
_entry.id   AF-A0AB39HC72-F1
#
_cell.length_a   1.000
_cell.length_b   1.000
_cell.length_c   1.000
_cell.angle_alpha   90.00
_cell.angle_beta   90.00
_cell.angle_gamma   90.00
#
_symmetry.space_group_name_H-M   'P 1'
#
loop_
_entity.id
_entity.type
_entity.pdbx_description
1 polymer ?
#
loop_
_entity_poly.entity_id
_entity_poly.type
_entity_poly.pdbx_seq_one_letter_code
_entity_poly.pdbx_strand_id
1 'polypeptide(L)'
;MASLLAVRQFQEGQAIGSDWLSKDYRVELATETDLETADSLYESVKNLPMGESYFRDYVSNVQSISEEQYCDVKYLIKKSDGSIVGYLGLDTNKRTINDFAHIPLIEDYDPLITLYIKQWLKIHPDYDKVYFVMRYGRVKTSPIDKHLGVVMVGCINPDAPDEHSSHCYFMRTE
;
A
#
# COMPACT_ATOMS: atom_id res chain seq x y z
N MET A 1 3.05 -25.18 0.49
CA MET A 1 1.61 -25.03 0.80
C MET A 1 1.22 -23.59 1.07
N ALA A 2 1.90 -22.82 1.93
CA ALA A 2 1.59 -21.40 2.17
C ALA A 2 1.66 -20.50 0.90
N SER A 3 2.54 -20.82 -0.05
CA SER A 3 2.65 -20.10 -1.33
C SER A 3 1.41 -20.24 -2.22
N LEU A 4 0.67 -21.35 -2.14
CA LEU A 4 -0.50 -21.61 -2.98
C LEU A 4 -1.76 -20.94 -2.45
N LEU A 5 -1.93 -20.91 -1.11
CA LEU A 5 -3.10 -20.27 -0.50
C LEU A 5 -3.09 -18.75 -0.75
N ALA A 6 -1.94 -18.11 -0.56
CA ALA A 6 -1.82 -16.66 -0.76
C ALA A 6 -2.03 -16.26 -2.23
N VAL A 7 -1.48 -17.03 -3.18
CA VAL A 7 -1.72 -16.82 -4.62
C VAL A 7 -3.20 -17.07 -4.98
N ARG A 8 -3.82 -18.10 -4.39
CA ARG A 8 -5.25 -18.38 -4.62
C ARG A 8 -6.14 -17.25 -4.10
N GLN A 9 -5.92 -16.76 -2.88
CA GLN A 9 -6.67 -15.64 -2.31
C GLN A 9 -6.49 -14.37 -3.15
N PHE A 10 -5.28 -14.15 -3.65
CA PHE A 10 -4.98 -13.07 -4.60
C PHE A 10 -5.79 -13.20 -5.90
N GLN A 11 -5.85 -14.40 -6.51
CA GLN A 11 -6.63 -14.65 -7.72
C GLN A 11 -8.15 -14.54 -7.49
N GLU A 12 -8.63 -14.98 -6.33
CA GLU A 12 -10.03 -14.82 -5.93
C GLU A 12 -10.39 -13.34 -5.77
N GLY A 13 -9.47 -12.52 -5.24
CA GLY A 13 -9.59 -11.07 -5.21
C GLY A 13 -9.65 -10.44 -6.60
N GLN A 14 -8.82 -10.90 -7.55
CA GLN A 14 -8.81 -10.40 -8.94
C GLN A 14 -10.14 -10.58 -9.66
N ALA A 15 -10.86 -11.67 -9.35
CA ALA A 15 -12.15 -11.94 -9.96
C ALA A 15 -13.26 -10.95 -9.57
N ILE A 16 -13.05 -10.11 -8.54
CA ILE A 16 -14.06 -9.18 -8.00
C ILE A 16 -14.05 -7.84 -8.77
N GLY A 17 -12.95 -7.49 -9.45
CA GLY A 17 -12.84 -6.31 -10.31
C GLY A 17 -11.89 -5.23 -9.78
N SER A 18 -11.68 -4.19 -10.59
CA SER A 18 -10.62 -3.18 -10.41
C SER A 18 -10.84 -2.20 -9.26
N ASP A 19 -12.06 -2.00 -8.78
CA ASP A 19 -12.35 -1.05 -7.68
C ASP A 19 -12.41 -1.74 -6.31
N TRP A 20 -12.29 -3.08 -6.31
CA TRP A 20 -12.52 -3.93 -5.16
C TRP A 20 -11.22 -4.58 -4.69
N LEU A 21 -10.89 -4.41 -3.41
CA LEU A 21 -9.84 -5.18 -2.75
C LEU A 21 -10.39 -6.58 -2.41
N SER A 22 -11.64 -6.64 -1.95
CA SER A 22 -12.40 -7.87 -1.76
C SER A 22 -13.90 -7.53 -1.80
N LYS A 23 -14.80 -8.50 -1.58
CA LYS A 23 -16.24 -8.21 -1.44
C LYS A 23 -16.57 -7.22 -0.31
N ASP A 24 -15.69 -7.12 0.69
CA ASP A 24 -15.91 -6.34 1.91
C ASP A 24 -15.11 -5.04 1.92
N TYR A 25 -14.15 -4.87 1.00
CA TYR A 25 -13.22 -3.74 0.96
C TYR A 25 -13.07 -3.16 -0.45
N ARG A 26 -13.03 -1.83 -0.54
CA ARG A 26 -12.87 -1.07 -1.78
C ARG A 26 -11.82 0.03 -1.62
N VAL A 27 -11.26 0.46 -2.74
CA VAL A 27 -10.40 1.64 -2.81
C VAL A 27 -11.17 2.75 -3.52
N GLU A 28 -11.25 3.93 -2.91
CA GLU A 28 -11.92 5.09 -3.48
C GLU A 28 -11.00 6.31 -3.45
N LEU A 29 -11.09 7.15 -4.48
CA LEU A 29 -10.41 8.44 -4.48
C LEU A 29 -10.95 9.29 -3.31
N ALA A 30 -10.07 9.88 -2.53
CA ALA A 30 -10.46 10.65 -1.36
C ALA A 30 -11.18 11.95 -1.79
N THR A 31 -12.35 12.19 -1.23
CA THR A 31 -13.02 13.50 -1.31
C THR A 31 -12.56 14.42 -0.18
N GLU A 32 -12.82 15.72 -0.28
CA GLU A 32 -12.49 16.67 0.80
C GLU A 32 -13.12 16.27 2.14
N THR A 33 -14.40 15.87 2.15
CA THR A 33 -15.08 15.39 3.36
C THR A 33 -14.49 14.09 3.89
N ASP A 34 -14.06 13.20 3.00
CA ASP A 34 -13.40 11.97 3.45
C ASP A 34 -12.03 12.28 4.09
N LEU A 35 -11.29 13.26 3.57
CA LEU A 35 -9.98 13.66 4.11
C LEU A 35 -10.10 14.24 5.53
N GLU A 36 -11.13 15.04 5.82
CA GLU A 36 -11.40 15.52 7.19
C GLU A 36 -11.64 14.36 8.17
N THR A 37 -12.37 13.34 7.72
CA THR A 37 -12.63 12.13 8.51
C THR A 37 -11.34 11.32 8.68
N ALA A 38 -10.57 11.14 7.60
CA ALA A 38 -9.31 10.40 7.62
C ALA A 38 -8.27 11.06 8.54
N ASP A 39 -8.17 12.39 8.55
CA ASP A 39 -7.28 13.13 9.45
C ASP A 39 -7.62 12.90 10.92
N SER A 40 -8.93 12.89 11.24
CA SER A 40 -9.40 12.63 12.60
C SER A 40 -9.04 11.21 13.06
N LEU A 41 -9.18 10.23 12.16
CA LEU A 41 -8.78 8.83 12.43
C LEU A 41 -7.26 8.70 12.53
N TYR A 42 -6.53 9.37 11.64
CA TYR A 42 -5.08 9.38 11.61
C TYR A 42 -4.47 9.93 12.91
N GLU A 43 -5.04 10.99 13.47
CA GLU A 43 -4.61 11.53 14.77
C GLU A 43 -4.76 10.50 15.89
N SER A 44 -5.84 9.71 15.85
CA SER A 44 -6.11 8.68 16.86
C SER A 44 -5.05 7.56 16.86
N VAL A 45 -4.42 7.28 15.72
CA VAL A 45 -3.44 6.20 15.58
C VAL A 45 -2.00 6.63 15.82
N LYS A 46 -1.69 7.95 15.86
CA LYS A 46 -0.30 8.43 16.03
C LYS A 46 0.38 8.00 17.32
N ASN A 47 -0.40 7.87 18.38
CA ASN A 47 0.09 7.51 19.70
C ASN A 47 -0.10 6.02 20.02
N LEU A 48 -0.67 5.26 19.09
CA LEU A 48 -0.81 3.82 19.28
C LEU A 48 0.57 3.15 19.15
N PRO A 49 0.83 2.10 19.93
CA PRO A 49 1.99 1.24 19.74
C PRO A 49 1.79 0.36 18.49
N MET A 50 1.56 1.00 17.34
CA MET A 50 1.35 0.33 16.06
C MET A 50 2.65 -0.23 15.50
N GLY A 51 2.51 -1.38 14.84
CA GLY A 51 3.58 -2.22 14.34
C GLY A 51 4.33 -1.65 13.13
N GLU A 52 5.55 -2.17 12.95
CA GLU A 52 6.56 -1.80 11.95
C GLU A 52 7.16 -0.39 12.04
N SER A 53 8.48 -0.34 11.89
CA SER A 53 9.26 0.91 11.96
C SER A 53 8.88 1.90 10.86
N TYR A 54 8.50 1.42 9.67
CA TYR A 54 8.06 2.26 8.56
C TYR A 54 6.81 3.08 8.89
N PHE A 55 5.78 2.47 9.49
CA PHE A 55 4.57 3.18 9.90
C PHE A 55 4.90 4.30 10.88
N ARG A 56 5.76 4.01 11.88
CA ARG A 56 6.21 5.01 12.85
C ARG A 56 7.00 6.14 12.21
N ASP A 57 7.92 5.83 11.31
CA ASP A 57 8.72 6.82 10.57
C ASP A 57 7.79 7.74 9.77
N TYR A 58 6.81 7.17 9.07
CA TYR A 58 5.83 7.92 8.30
C TYR A 58 5.00 8.87 9.19
N VAL A 59 4.41 8.33 10.25
CA VAL A 59 3.52 9.08 11.14
C VAL A 59 4.24 10.20 11.90
N SER A 60 5.54 10.05 12.11
CA SER A 60 6.37 11.10 12.71
C SER A 60 6.65 12.28 11.76
N ASN A 61 6.59 12.07 10.44
CA ASN A 61 6.93 13.08 9.43
C ASN A 61 5.71 13.66 8.72
N VAL A 62 4.59 12.94 8.70
CA VAL A 62 3.33 13.38 8.06
C VAL A 62 2.35 13.85 9.13
N GLN A 63 2.05 15.15 9.13
CA GLN A 63 1.20 15.78 10.14
C GLN A 63 -0.29 15.46 9.94
N SER A 64 -0.77 15.40 8.71
CA SER A 64 -2.13 14.99 8.37
C SER A 64 -2.12 14.31 7.00
N ILE A 65 -3.15 13.52 6.73
CA ILE A 65 -3.34 12.89 5.43
C ILE A 65 -3.73 13.94 4.39
N SER A 66 -4.57 14.92 4.76
CA SER A 66 -4.99 15.99 3.86
C SER A 66 -3.83 16.86 3.35
N GLU A 67 -2.88 17.21 4.22
CA GLU A 67 -1.75 18.10 3.92
C GLU A 67 -0.49 17.35 3.49
N GLU A 68 -0.57 16.03 3.34
CA GLU A 68 0.58 15.22 2.96
C GLU A 68 1.12 15.62 1.58
N GLN A 69 2.42 15.97 1.56
CA GLN A 69 3.11 16.46 0.36
C GLN A 69 3.90 15.37 -0.38
N TYR A 70 4.10 14.20 0.22
CA TYR A 70 4.84 13.11 -0.41
C TYR A 70 4.00 12.37 -1.45
N CYS A 71 2.67 12.38 -1.30
CA CYS A 71 1.72 11.78 -2.24
C CYS A 71 0.81 12.84 -2.88
N ASP A 72 0.74 12.86 -4.21
CA ASP A 72 -0.10 13.77 -4.99
C ASP A 72 -1.49 13.19 -5.27
N VAL A 73 -1.66 11.86 -5.21
CA VAL A 73 -2.95 11.20 -5.32
C VAL A 73 -3.29 10.46 -4.02
N LYS A 74 -4.49 10.69 -3.51
CA LYS A 74 -4.94 10.20 -2.20
C LYS A 74 -6.17 9.32 -2.35
N TYR A 75 -6.06 8.08 -1.92
CA TYR A 75 -7.15 7.11 -1.87
C TYR A 75 -7.44 6.68 -0.44
N LEU A 76 -8.64 6.17 -0.24
CA LEU A 76 -9.08 5.58 1.03
C LEU A 76 -9.53 4.16 0.81
N ILE A 77 -9.16 3.33 1.77
CA ILE A 77 -9.61 1.96 1.87
C ILE A 77 -10.86 1.98 2.74
N LYS A 78 -12.00 1.63 2.15
CA LYS A 78 -13.28 1.63 2.83
C LYS A 78 -13.87 0.22 2.89
N LYS A 79 -14.58 -0.08 3.97
CA LYS A 79 -15.44 -1.26 4.04
C LYS A 79 -16.71 -1.06 3.22
N SER A 80 -17.44 -2.15 2.99
CA SER A 80 -18.74 -2.13 2.29
C SER A 80 -19.81 -1.23 2.94
N ASP A 81 -19.69 -0.97 4.24
CA ASP A 81 -20.57 -0.05 4.98
C ASP A 81 -20.16 1.43 4.86
N GLY A 82 -19.05 1.71 4.17
CA GLY A 82 -18.52 3.06 3.97
C GLY A 82 -17.49 3.51 5.02
N SER A 83 -17.23 2.72 6.06
CA SER A 83 -16.23 3.06 7.07
C SER A 83 -14.82 3.09 6.47
N ILE A 84 -14.06 4.14 6.77
CA ILE A 84 -12.65 4.31 6.34
C ILE A 84 -11.76 3.49 7.26
N VAL A 85 -11.02 2.54 6.73
CA VAL A 85 -10.12 1.68 7.53
C VAL A 85 -8.64 1.93 7.25
N GLY A 86 -8.32 2.58 6.14
CA GLY A 86 -6.94 2.86 5.76
C GLY A 86 -6.83 3.95 4.71
N TYR A 87 -5.61 4.44 4.55
CA TYR A 87 -5.20 5.42 3.57
C TYR A 87 -4.19 4.80 2.61
N LEU A 88 -4.32 5.13 1.32
CA LEU A 88 -3.36 4.80 0.27
C LEU A 88 -2.97 6.09 -0.46
N GLY A 89 -1.77 6.58 -0.20
CA GLY A 89 -1.17 7.70 -0.92
C GLY A 89 -0.27 7.20 -2.05
N LEU A 90 -0.36 7.82 -3.23
CA LEU A 90 0.53 7.56 -4.37
C LEU A 90 1.36 8.81 -4.67
N ASP A 91 2.67 8.62 -4.89
CA ASP A 91 3.54 9.60 -5.56
C ASP A 91 3.55 9.27 -7.06
N THR A 92 3.01 10.15 -7.89
CA THR A 92 2.82 9.90 -9.31
C THR A 92 3.57 10.88 -10.21
N ASN A 93 3.96 10.38 -11.38
CA ASN A 93 4.49 11.18 -12.48
C ASN A 93 3.95 10.62 -13.80
N LYS A 94 3.00 11.33 -14.41
CA LYS A 94 2.28 10.90 -15.62
C LYS A 94 1.62 9.54 -15.38
N ARG A 95 2.00 8.51 -16.14
CA ARG A 95 1.48 7.14 -16.02
C ARG A 95 2.35 6.24 -15.14
N THR A 96 3.20 6.80 -14.28
CA THR A 96 4.09 6.05 -13.39
C THR A 96 3.79 6.40 -11.95
N ILE A 97 3.64 5.39 -11.10
CA ILE A 97 3.67 5.54 -9.65
C ILE A 97 5.12 5.34 -9.21
N ASN A 98 5.73 6.35 -8.58
CA ASN A 98 7.12 6.32 -8.12
C ASN A 98 7.25 5.63 -6.75
N ASP A 99 6.26 5.82 -5.89
CA ASP A 99 6.13 5.14 -4.60
C ASP A 99 4.67 5.18 -4.11
N PHE A 100 4.36 4.41 -3.08
CA PHE A 100 3.07 4.53 -2.39
C PHE A 100 3.19 4.28 -0.88
N ALA A 101 2.32 4.93 -0.13
CA ALA A 101 2.18 4.74 1.31
C ALA A 101 0.82 4.11 1.63
N HIS A 102 0.84 3.01 2.37
CA HIS A 102 -0.36 2.37 2.90
C HIS A 102 -0.36 2.44 4.43
N ILE A 103 -1.36 3.13 4.99
CA ILE A 103 -1.44 3.45 6.41
C ILE A 103 -2.80 2.99 6.96
N PRO A 104 -2.86 2.05 7.93
CA PRO A 104 -4.10 1.72 8.61
C PRO A 104 -4.59 2.89 9.48
N LEU A 105 -5.90 3.13 9.52
CA LEU A 105 -6.52 4.26 10.22
C LEU A 105 -7.45 3.85 11.37
N ILE A 106 -7.98 2.61 11.39
CA ILE A 106 -8.89 2.14 12.45
C ILE A 106 -8.49 0.78 13.02
N GLU A 107 -7.82 -0.08 12.24
CA GLU A 107 -7.58 -1.47 12.60
C GLU A 107 -6.09 -1.81 12.66
N ASP A 108 -5.75 -2.90 13.35
CA ASP A 108 -4.41 -3.48 13.30
C ASP A 108 -4.04 -3.81 11.84
N TYR A 109 -2.75 -3.71 11.52
CA TYR A 109 -2.24 -4.01 10.18
C TYR A 109 -2.63 -5.43 9.73
N ASP A 110 -3.47 -5.54 8.70
CA ASP A 110 -3.81 -6.79 8.04
C ASP A 110 -2.90 -6.99 6.81
N PRO A 111 -2.02 -8.01 6.82
CA PRO A 111 -1.18 -8.35 5.68
C PRO A 111 -1.96 -8.62 4.38
N LEU A 112 -3.21 -9.11 4.47
CA LEU A 112 -4.06 -9.37 3.31
C LEU A 112 -4.42 -8.07 2.56
N ILE A 113 -4.65 -6.96 3.28
CA ILE A 113 -4.95 -5.66 2.66
C ILE A 113 -3.78 -5.22 1.77
N THR A 114 -2.54 -5.40 2.23
CA THR A 114 -1.35 -5.07 1.43
C THR A 114 -1.26 -5.89 0.14
N LEU A 115 -1.71 -7.15 0.16
CA LEU A 115 -1.77 -7.98 -1.05
C LEU A 115 -2.83 -7.47 -2.02
N TYR A 116 -4.00 -7.11 -1.52
CA TYR A 116 -5.06 -6.55 -2.35
C TYR A 116 -4.69 -5.17 -2.93
N ILE A 117 -3.96 -4.33 -2.20
CA ILE A 117 -3.45 -3.05 -2.74
C ILE A 117 -2.51 -3.31 -3.91
N LYS A 118 -1.56 -4.25 -3.78
CA LYS A 118 -0.67 -4.62 -4.89
C LYS A 118 -1.46 -5.13 -6.10
N GLN A 119 -2.54 -5.88 -5.86
CA GLN A 119 -3.45 -6.32 -6.92
C GLN A 119 -4.15 -5.15 -7.60
N TRP A 120 -4.74 -4.25 -6.83
CA TRP A 120 -5.42 -3.06 -7.31
C TRP A 120 -4.48 -2.19 -8.15
N LEU A 121 -3.27 -1.94 -7.65
CA LEU A 121 -2.20 -1.23 -8.36
C LEU A 121 -1.81 -1.93 -9.67
N LYS A 122 -1.76 -3.26 -9.70
CA LYS A 122 -1.41 -4.06 -10.88
C LYS A 122 -2.41 -3.88 -12.03
N ILE A 123 -3.69 -3.70 -11.72
CA ILE A 123 -4.77 -3.55 -12.72
C ILE A 123 -5.29 -2.11 -12.79
N HIS A 124 -4.58 -1.15 -12.20
CA HIS A 124 -5.03 0.22 -12.13
C HIS A 124 -5.06 0.83 -13.55
N PRO A 125 -6.21 1.37 -14.01
CA PRO A 125 -6.41 1.72 -15.41
C PRO A 125 -5.51 2.84 -15.94
N ASP A 126 -5.07 3.74 -15.07
CA ASP A 126 -4.37 4.98 -15.48
C ASP A 126 -2.83 4.88 -15.53
N TYR A 127 -2.24 3.86 -14.90
CA TYR A 127 -0.79 3.74 -14.74
C TYR A 127 -0.25 2.57 -15.55
N ASP A 128 1.00 2.68 -16.00
CA ASP A 128 1.73 1.65 -16.77
C ASP A 128 2.77 0.91 -15.92
N LYS A 129 3.21 1.57 -14.84
CA LYS A 129 4.35 1.18 -14.03
C LYS A 129 4.15 1.60 -12.59
N VAL A 130 4.52 0.71 -11.68
CA VAL A 130 4.49 0.94 -10.25
C VAL A 130 5.86 0.63 -9.67
N TYR A 131 6.49 1.63 -9.09
CA TYR A 131 7.65 1.51 -8.23
C TYR A 131 7.18 1.63 -6.78
N PHE A 132 7.84 0.89 -5.90
CA PHE A 132 7.55 0.93 -4.47
C PHE A 132 8.72 0.45 -3.65
N VAL A 133 8.82 0.95 -2.42
CA VAL A 133 9.88 0.58 -1.49
C VAL A 133 9.39 -0.43 -0.47
N MET A 134 10.18 -1.48 -0.24
CA MET A 134 9.93 -2.41 0.87
C MET A 134 11.22 -2.74 1.63
N ARG A 135 11.10 -2.90 2.95
CA ARG A 135 12.14 -3.47 3.81
C ARG A 135 12.07 -5.01 3.77
N TYR A 136 12.50 -5.61 2.66
CA TYR A 136 12.84 -7.03 2.63
C TYR A 136 14.36 -7.20 2.72
N GLY A 137 14.81 -8.20 3.47
CA GLY A 137 16.17 -8.74 3.25
C GLY A 137 16.27 -9.25 1.82
N ARG A 138 17.39 -8.97 1.14
CA ARG A 138 17.70 -9.17 -0.31
C ARG A 138 17.27 -10.51 -0.93
N VAL A 139 16.99 -11.54 -0.13
CA VAL A 139 16.75 -12.93 -0.52
C VAL A 139 15.26 -13.34 -0.52
N LYS A 140 14.34 -12.51 0.00
CA LYS A 140 12.94 -12.90 0.25
C LYS A 140 11.93 -12.20 -0.67
N THR A 141 11.96 -12.48 -1.97
CA THR A 141 10.83 -12.11 -2.85
C THR A 141 9.66 -13.04 -2.56
N SER A 142 8.51 -12.50 -2.16
CA SER A 142 7.34 -13.32 -1.82
C SER A 142 6.79 -14.06 -3.06
N PRO A 143 6.10 -15.21 -2.90
CA PRO A 143 5.45 -15.88 -4.03
C PRO A 143 4.48 -14.99 -4.82
N ILE A 144 3.83 -14.03 -4.14
CA ILE A 144 2.91 -13.08 -4.77
C ILE A 144 3.68 -12.05 -5.59
N ASP A 145 4.78 -11.51 -5.07
CA ASP A 145 5.65 -10.60 -5.84
C ASP A 145 6.19 -11.30 -7.09
N LYS A 146 6.55 -12.59 -7.00
CA LYS A 146 6.92 -13.40 -8.17
C LYS A 146 5.77 -13.56 -9.17
N HIS A 147 4.56 -13.82 -8.68
CA HIS A 147 3.36 -13.97 -9.51
C HIS A 147 3.01 -12.68 -10.26
N LEU A 148 3.14 -11.54 -9.58
CA LEU A 148 2.93 -10.20 -10.14
C LEU A 148 4.02 -9.76 -11.14
N GLY A 149 5.11 -10.52 -11.23
CA GLY A 149 6.28 -10.15 -12.03
C GLY A 149 7.06 -8.97 -11.43
N VAL A 150 7.04 -8.82 -10.11
CA VAL A 150 7.78 -7.77 -9.39
C VAL A 150 9.28 -8.03 -9.52
N VAL A 151 10.03 -7.00 -9.86
CA VAL A 151 11.49 -7.02 -10.01
C VAL A 151 12.12 -6.09 -8.99
N MET A 152 13.18 -6.54 -8.30
CA MET A 152 14.00 -5.67 -7.45
C MET A 152 14.95 -4.86 -8.33
N VAL A 153 14.89 -3.53 -8.21
CA VAL A 153 15.65 -2.59 -9.02
C VAL A 153 16.98 -2.21 -8.35
N GLY A 154 16.97 -2.08 -7.02
CA GLY A 154 18.18 -1.75 -6.26
C GLY A 154 17.95 -1.65 -4.76
N CYS A 155 19.05 -1.59 -4.00
CA CYS A 155 19.06 -1.26 -2.58
C CYS A 155 19.18 0.26 -2.42
N ILE A 156 18.34 0.86 -1.57
CA ILE A 156 18.30 2.31 -1.36
C ILE A 156 19.34 2.74 -0.33
N ASN A 157 19.64 1.88 0.64
CA ASN A 157 20.57 2.10 1.73
C ASN A 157 21.58 0.95 1.81
N PRO A 158 22.53 0.86 0.87
CA PRO A 158 23.43 -0.28 0.75
C PRO A 158 24.34 -0.49 1.98
N ASP A 159 24.53 0.55 2.79
CA ASP A 159 25.38 0.51 3.98
C ASP A 159 24.63 0.06 5.25
N ALA A 160 23.30 -0.10 5.18
CA ALA A 160 22.52 -0.62 6.30
C ALA A 160 22.65 -2.16 6.40
N PRO A 161 22.54 -2.77 7.60
CA PRO A 161 22.43 -4.22 7.71
C PRO A 161 21.31 -4.77 6.82
N ASP A 162 21.47 -5.97 6.26
CA ASP A 162 20.49 -6.60 5.36
C ASP A 162 19.07 -6.65 5.95
N GLU A 163 18.95 -6.79 7.28
CA GLU A 163 17.68 -6.83 8.02
C GLU A 163 16.98 -5.45 8.12
N HIS A 164 17.72 -4.38 7.83
CA HIS A 164 17.24 -2.99 7.83
C HIS A 164 17.35 -2.33 6.45
N SER A 165 17.75 -3.11 5.44
CA SER A 165 17.89 -2.63 4.07
C SER A 165 16.52 -2.48 3.41
N SER A 166 16.30 -1.32 2.81
CA SER A 166 15.16 -0.97 1.98
C SER A 166 15.53 -1.18 0.51
N HIS A 167 14.65 -1.81 -0.24
CA HIS A 167 14.85 -2.08 -1.65
C HIS A 167 13.72 -1.46 -2.46
N CYS A 168 14.08 -0.90 -3.62
CA CYS A 168 13.13 -0.44 -4.60
C CYS A 168 12.71 -1.61 -5.49
N TYR A 169 11.41 -1.77 -5.66
CA TYR A 169 10.78 -2.78 -6.48
C TYR A 169 9.98 -2.14 -7.60
N PHE A 170 9.73 -2.91 -8.65
CA PHE A 170 9.03 -2.49 -9.86
C PHE A 170 8.06 -3.58 -10.32
N MET A 171 6.87 -3.19 -10.75
CA MET A 171 5.97 -4.01 -11.55
C MET A 171 5.31 -3.21 -12.67
N ARG A 172 4.99 -3.89 -13.79
CA ARG A 172 4.14 -3.34 -14.85
C ARG A 172 2.68 -3.57 -14.52
N THR A 173 1.83 -2.61 -14.84
CA THR A 173 0.38 -2.79 -14.81
C THR A 173 -0.11 -3.49 -16.10
N GLU A 174 -1.39 -3.88 -16.13
CA GLU A 174 -2.05 -4.58 -17.25
C GLU A 174 -2.89 -3.64 -18.14
#